data_AF-A0A4V2HGC1-F1
#
_entry.id   AF-A0A4V2HGC1-F1
#
_cell.length_a   1.000
_cell.length_b   1.000
_cell.length_c   1.000
_cell.angle_alpha   90.00
_cell.angle_beta   90.00
_cell.angle_gamma   90.00
#
_symmetry.space_group_name_H-M   'P 1'
#
loop_
_entity.id
_entity.type
_entity.pdbx_description
1 polymer ?
#
loop_
_entity_poly.entity_id
_entity_poly.type
_entity_poly.pdbx_seq_one_letter_code
_entity_poly.pdbx_strand_id
1 'polypeptide(L)'
;MRYRPSNGTEGEGFICDFCGNCARSDHAQPDADDDSLLGCEITGRTMLYDVEDPEYPAEWIWDGLEPRCTAYVQIGEPLATERCRHTADMFGGGGET
;
A
#
# COMPACT_ATOMS: atom_id res chain seq x y z
N MET A 1 -0.19 16.35 7.93
CA MET A 1 1.19 16.63 7.44
C MET A 1 1.83 15.31 7.05
N ARG A 2 2.88 15.28 6.21
CA ARG A 2 3.63 14.03 5.98
C ARG A 2 4.23 13.56 7.29
N TYR A 3 4.09 12.28 7.59
CA TYR A 3 4.57 11.68 8.83
C TYR A 3 5.91 11.00 8.60
N ARG A 4 6.89 11.36 9.43
CA ARG A 4 8.16 10.65 9.58
C ARG A 4 8.26 10.18 11.03
N PRO A 5 8.56 8.90 11.29
CA PRO A 5 8.80 8.41 12.64
C PRO A 5 9.94 9.17 13.32
N SER A 6 9.83 9.40 14.62
CA SER A 6 10.86 10.11 15.40
C SER A 6 12.09 9.26 15.64
N ASN A 7 11.94 7.93 15.62
CA ASN A 7 13.02 6.96 15.80
C ASN A 7 12.69 5.61 15.14
N GLY A 8 13.67 4.70 15.14
CA GLY A 8 13.53 3.37 14.54
C GLY A 8 12.46 2.49 15.20
N THR A 9 12.28 2.57 16.53
CA THR A 9 11.29 1.77 17.25
C THR A 9 9.85 2.22 16.94
N GLU A 10 9.61 3.53 16.88
CA GLU A 10 8.33 4.09 16.45
C GLU A 10 8.05 3.73 14.98
N GLY A 11 9.07 3.79 14.13
CA GLY A 11 8.96 3.39 12.73
C GLY A 11 8.63 1.91 12.56
N GLU A 12 9.30 1.03 13.31
CA GLU A 12 9.02 -0.40 13.33
C GLU A 12 7.59 -0.67 13.80
N GLY A 13 7.14 -0.05 14.90
CA GLY A 13 5.77 -0.19 15.39
C GLY A 13 4.74 0.21 14.33
N PHE A 14 4.91 1.38 13.72
CA PHE A 14 4.02 1.84 12.64
C PHE A 14 4.00 0.89 11.44
N ILE A 15 5.17 0.38 11.03
CA ILE A 15 5.28 -0.57 9.93
C ILE A 15 4.61 -1.91 10.29
N CYS A 16 4.77 -2.40 11.52
CA CYS A 16 4.13 -3.62 11.98
C CYS A 16 2.60 -3.48 12.04
N ASP A 17 2.09 -2.39 12.61
CA ASP A 17 0.64 -2.16 12.75
C ASP A 17 -0.05 -1.97 11.40
N PHE A 18 0.55 -1.21 10.48
CA PHE A 18 -0.05 -0.92 9.18
C PHE A 18 0.51 -1.78 8.06
N CYS A 19 1.78 -1.63 7.71
CA CYS A 19 2.36 -2.25 6.51
C CYS A 19 2.44 -3.77 6.61
N GLY A 20 2.68 -4.32 7.81
CA GLY A 20 2.68 -5.77 8.07
C GLY A 20 1.29 -6.40 7.96
N ASN A 21 0.23 -5.65 8.32
CA ASN A 21 -1.17 -6.07 8.23
C ASN A 21 -1.88 -5.57 6.96
N CYS A 22 -1.12 -5.06 5.99
CA CYS A 22 -1.67 -4.54 4.75
C CYS A 22 -1.88 -5.67 3.74
N ALA A 23 -2.92 -5.61 2.91
CA ALA A 23 -3.13 -6.55 1.81
C ALA A 23 -2.02 -6.52 0.75
N ARG A 24 -1.20 -5.46 0.71
CA ARG A 24 0.04 -5.37 -0.11
C ARG A 24 1.28 -5.96 0.59
N SER A 25 1.15 -6.43 1.82
CA SER A 25 2.24 -7.12 2.51
C SER A 25 2.57 -8.40 1.75
N ASP A 26 3.86 -8.74 1.68
CA ASP A 26 4.34 -9.98 1.06
C ASP A 26 3.62 -11.21 1.65
N HIS A 27 3.45 -11.21 2.98
CA HIS A 27 2.74 -12.28 3.69
C HIS A 27 1.23 -12.36 3.39
N ALA A 28 0.64 -11.31 2.83
CA ALA A 28 -0.79 -11.28 2.50
C ALA A 28 -1.11 -12.02 1.20
N GLN A 29 -0.11 -12.27 0.34
CA GLN A 29 -0.27 -12.87 -0.99
C GLN A 29 0.74 -14.01 -1.20
N PRO A 30 0.66 -15.10 -0.41
CA PRO A 30 1.63 -16.21 -0.48
C PRO A 30 1.60 -16.98 -1.80
N ASP A 31 0.51 -16.85 -2.58
CA ASP A 31 0.30 -17.51 -3.87
C ASP A 31 0.46 -16.54 -5.06
N ALA A 32 0.92 -15.30 -4.85
CA ALA A 32 1.18 -14.38 -5.94
C ALA A 32 2.39 -14.86 -6.77
N ASP A 33 2.24 -14.79 -8.09
CA ASP A 33 3.27 -15.18 -9.06
C ASP A 33 4.53 -14.31 -8.86
N ASP A 34 5.73 -14.84 -9.14
CA ASP A 34 7.03 -14.19 -8.92
C ASP A 34 7.16 -12.84 -9.67
N ASP A 35 6.39 -12.66 -10.75
CA ASP A 35 6.27 -11.42 -11.53
C ASP A 35 5.36 -10.35 -10.87
N SER A 36 4.69 -10.68 -9.76
CA SER A 36 3.90 -9.71 -8.99
C SER A 36 4.87 -8.83 -8.20
N LEU A 37 4.69 -7.50 -8.26
CA LEU A 37 5.38 -6.56 -7.37
C LEU A 37 4.97 -6.84 -5.92
N LEU A 38 5.63 -7.81 -5.29
CA LEU A 38 5.42 -8.24 -3.92
C LEU A 38 5.96 -7.14 -3.00
N GLY A 39 5.03 -6.48 -2.31
CA GLY A 39 5.36 -5.51 -1.27
C GLY A 39 4.73 -4.14 -1.46
N CYS A 40 4.54 -3.46 -0.33
CA CYS A 40 4.04 -2.10 -0.29
C CYS A 40 5.16 -1.11 -0.68
N GLU A 41 5.11 -0.56 -1.91
CA GLU A 41 6.07 0.44 -2.40
C GLU A 41 6.19 1.66 -1.48
N ILE A 42 5.10 2.02 -0.81
CA ILE A 42 5.02 3.16 0.12
C ILE A 42 6.06 2.97 1.23
N THR A 43 6.13 1.78 1.83
CA THR A 43 7.12 1.47 2.88
C THR A 43 8.53 1.61 2.34
N GLY A 44 8.82 1.06 1.15
CA GLY A 44 10.14 1.18 0.53
C GLY A 44 10.57 2.63 0.31
N ARG A 45 9.65 3.47 -0.16
CA ARG A 45 9.91 4.90 -0.40
C ARG A 45 10.23 5.66 0.89
N THR A 46 9.65 5.29 2.04
CA THR A 46 10.02 5.90 3.33
C THR A 46 11.44 5.60 3.78
N MET A 47 12.03 4.50 3.28
CA MET A 47 13.41 4.12 3.58
C MET A 47 14.40 4.74 2.59
N LEU A 48 13.94 5.08 1.39
CA LEU A 48 14.77 5.60 0.30
C LEU A 48 14.86 7.13 0.29
N TYR A 49 13.74 7.82 0.55
CA TYR A 49 13.62 9.27 0.43
C TYR A 49 13.54 9.96 1.79
N ASP A 50 13.96 11.22 1.85
CA ASP A 50 13.76 12.07 3.03
C ASP A 50 12.33 12.66 3.04
N VAL A 51 11.79 13.05 4.21
CA VAL A 51 10.39 13.50 4.37
C VAL A 51 10.04 14.73 3.51
N GLU A 52 11.04 15.58 3.24
CA GLU A 52 10.89 16.77 2.40
C GLU A 52 10.94 16.45 0.90
N ASP A 53 11.40 15.25 0.54
CA ASP A 53 11.54 14.85 -0.86
C ASP A 53 10.17 14.70 -1.52
N PRO A 54 9.97 15.18 -2.76
CA PRO A 54 8.71 14.98 -3.48
C PRO A 54 8.32 13.50 -3.59
N GLU A 55 9.31 12.59 -3.64
CA GLU A 55 9.10 11.15 -3.74
C GLU A 55 8.84 10.48 -2.38
N TYR A 56 8.92 11.19 -1.26
CA TYR A 56 8.42 10.66 0.02
C TYR A 56 6.91 10.45 -0.04
N PRO A 57 6.40 9.31 0.44
CA PRO A 57 4.98 8.99 0.32
C PRO A 57 4.11 10.02 1.02
N ALA A 58 3.06 10.45 0.33
CA ALA A 58 2.06 11.37 0.88
C ALA A 58 1.03 10.64 1.76
N GLU A 59 0.99 9.31 1.68
CA GLU A 59 0.05 8.43 2.34
C GLU A 59 0.34 8.29 3.83
N TRP A 60 1.60 8.41 4.24
CA TRP A 60 1.96 8.45 5.65
C TRP A 60 1.70 9.85 6.17
N ILE A 61 0.63 10.00 6.95
CA ILE A 61 0.17 11.28 7.46
C ILE A 61 0.13 11.30 8.98
N TRP A 62 0.38 12.49 9.53
CA TRP A 62 0.06 12.84 10.91
C TRP A 62 -1.22 13.67 10.92
N ASP A 63 -2.27 13.13 11.54
CA ASP A 63 -3.60 13.76 11.64
C ASP A 63 -3.73 14.69 12.87
N GLY A 64 -2.68 14.82 13.68
CA GLY A 64 -2.66 15.65 14.88
C GLY A 64 -2.81 14.85 16.18
N LEU A 65 -3.41 13.66 16.11
CA LEU A 65 -3.56 12.73 17.23
C LEU A 65 -2.65 11.52 17.07
N GLU A 66 -2.65 10.91 15.88
CA GLU A 66 -2.00 9.63 15.62
C GLU A 66 -1.45 9.60 14.19
N PRO A 67 -0.34 8.89 13.92
CA PRO A 67 0.11 8.63 12.57
C PRO A 67 -0.78 7.60 11.89
N ARG A 68 -1.09 7.78 10.61
CA ARG A 68 -1.91 6.85 9.81
C ARG A 68 -1.38 6.74 8.38
N CYS A 69 -1.60 5.57 7.78
CA CYS A 69 -1.38 5.35 6.35
C CYS A 69 -2.72 5.42 5.61
N THR A 70 -2.94 6.43 4.77
CA THR A 70 -4.22 6.62 4.05
C THR A 70 -4.46 5.57 2.98
N ALA A 71 -3.40 4.89 2.52
CA ALA A 71 -3.52 3.80 1.57
C ALA A 71 -3.75 2.46 2.25
N TYR A 72 -3.65 2.34 3.57
CA TYR A 72 -3.78 1.05 4.26
C TYR A 72 -5.04 0.29 3.85
N VAL A 73 -4.86 -0.97 3.45
CA VAL A 73 -5.94 -1.92 3.15
C VAL A 73 -5.69 -3.13 4.01
N GLN A 74 -6.66 -3.53 4.81
CA GLN A 74 -6.52 -4.68 5.71
C GLN A 74 -6.35 -5.99 4.92
N ILE A 75 -5.54 -6.92 5.41
CA ILE A 75 -5.46 -8.28 4.85
C ILE A 75 -6.86 -8.90 4.74
N GLY A 76 -7.17 -9.42 3.55
CA GLY A 76 -8.46 -10.02 3.22
C GLY A 76 -9.44 -9.06 2.55
N GLU A 77 -9.21 -7.75 2.63
CA GLU A 77 -9.95 -6.78 1.82
C GLU A 77 -9.36 -6.74 0.39
N PRO A 78 -10.20 -6.61 -0.65
CA PRO A 78 -9.71 -6.46 -2.01
C PRO A 78 -8.91 -5.16 -2.10
N LEU A 79 -7.66 -5.25 -2.56
CA LEU A 79 -6.98 -4.06 -3.04
C LEU A 79 -7.86 -3.46 -4.12
N ALA A 80 -8.18 -2.16 -4.00
CA ALA A 80 -8.84 -1.43 -5.06
C ALA A 80 -7.89 -1.45 -6.25
N THR A 81 -8.02 -2.47 -7.09
CA THR A 81 -7.28 -2.55 -8.33
C THR A 81 -7.73 -1.33 -9.10
N GLU A 82 -6.81 -0.40 -9.34
CA GLU A 82 -7.02 0.54 -10.42
C GLU A 82 -7.34 -0.34 -11.62
N ARG A 83 -8.60 -0.29 -12.08
CA ARG A 83 -9.02 -1.09 -13.23
C ARG A 83 -7.99 -0.83 -14.31
N CYS A 84 -7.21 -1.85 -14.66
CA CYS A 84 -6.18 -1.71 -15.68
C CYS A 84 -6.89 -1.19 -16.93
N ARG A 85 -6.60 0.05 -17.32
CA ARG A 85 -7.21 0.71 -18.49
C ARG A 85 -7.00 -0.06 -19.81
N HIS A 86 -6.15 -1.09 -19.79
CA HIS A 86 -5.87 -1.98 -20.91
C HIS A 86 -6.58 -3.33 -20.86
N THR A 87 -7.27 -3.69 -19.77
CA THR A 87 -8.18 -4.85 -19.75
C THR A 87 -9.61 -4.38 -19.97
N ALA A 88 -9.86 -3.73 -21.10
CA ALA A 88 -11.22 -3.52 -21.58
C ALA A 88 -11.80 -4.89 -21.99
N ASP A 89 -12.61 -5.47 -21.09
CA ASP A 89 -13.63 -6.48 -21.34
C ASP A 89 -13.27 -7.60 -22.35
N MET A 90 -12.52 -8.61 -21.89
CA MET A 90 -12.26 -9.84 -22.68
C MET A 90 -13.45 -10.83 -22.67
N PHE A 91 -14.59 -10.46 -22.07
CA PHE A 91 -15.79 -11.28 -21.99
C PHE A 91 -17.01 -10.48 -22.46
N GLY A 92 -16.98 -10.15 -23.77
CA GLY A 92 -18.07 -9.50 -24.46
C GLY A 92 -19.42 -10.13 -24.12
N GLY A 93 -20.35 -9.26 -23.71
CA GLY A 93 -21.64 -9.60 -23.14
C GLY A 93 -22.39 -10.74 -23.83
N GLY A 94 -22.78 -11.73 -23.03
CA GLY A 94 -23.90 -12.60 -23.33
C GLY A 94 -25.17 -11.76 -23.40
N GLY A 95 -25.58 -11.41 -24.62
CA GLY A 95 -26.92 -10.95 -24.94
C GLY A 95 -27.72 -12.13 -25.46
N GLU A 96 -28.42 -12.80 -24.56
CA GLU A 96 -29.54 -13.68 -24.87
C GLU A 96 -30.59 -12.90 -25.68
N THR A 97 -30.99 -13.41 -26.86
CA THR A 97 -32.37 -13.44 -27.37
C THR A 97 -32.46 -14.37 -28.57
#